data_AF-A0A3D5AM03-F1
#
_entry.id   AF-A0A3D5AM03-F1
#
_cell.length_a   1.000
_cell.length_b   1.000
_cell.length_c   1.000
_cell.angle_alpha   90.00
_cell.angle_beta   90.00
_cell.angle_gamma   90.00
#
_symmetry.space_group_name_H-M   'P 1'
#
loop_
_entity.id
_entity.type
_entity.pdbx_description
1 polymer ?
#
loop_
_entity_poly.entity_id
_entity_poly.type
_entity_poly.pdbx_seq_one_letter_code
_entity_poly.pdbx_strand_id
1 'polypeptide(L)'
;MTQIYRYEVPVDDRWHAHDLSGRVLHVDCRKLDVVEFWALASSGPPGIRYFRVFGTGQTIPGHAVYHGTADYGLFVWHLFETNDPKDN
;
A
#
# COMPACT_ATOMS: atom_id res chain seq x y z
N MET A 1 21.01 -3.41 -11.37
CA MET A 1 20.86 -4.32 -10.22
C MET A 1 19.39 -4.32 -9.82
N THR A 2 18.85 -5.46 -9.42
CA THR A 2 17.44 -5.59 -9.01
C THR A 2 17.40 -5.67 -7.48
N GLN A 3 16.68 -4.74 -6.84
CA GLN A 3 16.56 -4.66 -5.38
C GLN A 3 15.09 -4.77 -4.98
N ILE A 4 14.85 -5.17 -3.74
CA ILE A 4 13.51 -5.16 -3.13
C ILE A 4 13.57 -4.19 -1.96
N TYR A 5 12.67 -3.21 -1.96
CA TYR A 5 12.52 -2.23 -0.90
C TYR A 5 11.24 -2.48 -0.12
N ARG A 6 11.28 -2.15 1.18
CA ARG A 6 10.14 -2.24 2.09
C ARG A 6 9.61 -0.83 2.37
N TYR A 7 8.30 -0.71 2.39
CA TYR A 7 7.57 0.53 2.65
C TYR A 7 6.51 0.29 3.72
N GLU A 8 6.12 1.34 4.42
CA GLU A 8 5.15 1.32 5.52
C GLU A 8 3.99 2.27 5.18
N VAL A 9 2.75 1.79 5.33
CA VAL A 9 1.53 2.57 5.16
C VAL A 9 0.74 2.52 6.48
N PRO A 10 0.61 3.65 7.19
CA PRO A 10 -0.20 3.73 8.40
C PRO A 10 -1.67 3.35 8.18
N VAL A 11 -2.27 2.74 9.20
CA VAL A 11 -3.72 2.51 9.28
C VAL A 11 -4.37 3.76 9.89
N ASP A 12 -4.48 4.84 9.10
CA ASP A 12 -4.94 6.16 9.56
C ASP A 12 -5.99 6.82 8.63
N ASP A 13 -6.59 6.02 7.74
CA ASP A 13 -7.58 6.46 6.76
C ASP A 13 -7.08 7.52 5.76
N ARG A 14 -5.76 7.63 5.54
CA ARG A 14 -5.17 8.59 4.60
C ARG A 14 -4.41 7.90 3.46
N TRP A 15 -4.29 8.62 2.35
CA TRP A 15 -3.41 8.28 1.25
C TRP A 15 -1.97 8.72 1.58
N HIS A 16 -1.02 7.80 1.49
CA HIS A 16 0.40 8.02 1.73
C HIS A 16 1.20 7.93 0.44
N ALA A 17 1.99 8.96 0.17
CA ALA A 17 2.86 9.02 -0.99
C ALA A 17 4.13 8.21 -0.76
N HIS A 18 4.44 7.32 -1.70
CA HIS A 18 5.71 6.61 -1.73
C HIS A 18 6.33 6.74 -3.13
N ASP A 19 7.66 6.85 -3.17
CA ASP A 19 8.42 6.87 -4.41
C ASP A 19 8.83 5.44 -4.80
N LEU A 20 8.26 4.91 -5.88
CA LEU A 20 8.49 3.53 -6.33
C LEU A 20 8.80 3.50 -7.83
N SER A 21 9.76 2.67 -8.23
CA SER A 21 10.03 2.41 -9.65
C SER A 21 9.44 1.10 -10.17
N GLY A 22 8.78 0.27 -9.35
CA GLY A 22 8.25 -1.01 -9.82
C GLY A 22 7.10 -1.57 -8.99
N ARG A 23 6.75 -2.83 -9.27
CA ARG A 23 5.51 -3.45 -8.77
C ARG A 23 5.62 -3.88 -7.31
N VAL A 24 4.49 -3.86 -6.62
CA VAL A 24 4.32 -4.52 -5.32
C VAL A 24 4.45 -6.04 -5.52
N LEU A 25 5.14 -6.70 -4.59
CA LEU A 25 5.37 -8.14 -4.60
C LEU A 25 4.65 -8.84 -3.44
N HIS A 26 4.58 -8.17 -2.29
CA HIS A 26 4.05 -8.74 -1.07
C HIS A 26 3.52 -7.64 -0.17
N VAL A 27 2.49 -7.97 0.61
CA VAL A 27 1.86 -7.14 1.62
C VAL A 27 1.82 -7.95 2.90
N ASP A 28 2.23 -7.37 4.02
CA ASP A 28 2.25 -8.01 5.34
C ASP A 28 1.98 -6.96 6.44
N CYS A 29 1.83 -7.41 7.69
CA CYS A 29 1.56 -6.57 8.84
C CYS A 29 2.30 -7.10 10.06
N ARG A 30 3.34 -6.38 10.51
CA ARG A 30 4.13 -6.77 11.70
C ARG A 30 3.76 -5.98 12.96
N LYS A 31 2.92 -4.96 12.82
CA LYS A 31 2.37 -4.13 13.90
C LYS A 31 0.94 -3.73 13.54
N LEU A 32 0.05 -3.71 14.53
CA LEU A 32 -1.39 -3.51 14.33
C LEU A 32 -1.75 -2.27 13.47
N ASP A 33 -1.00 -1.18 13.65
CA ASP A 33 -1.29 0.15 13.11
C ASP A 33 -0.57 0.47 11.80
N VAL A 34 0.13 -0.49 11.18
CA VAL A 34 0.83 -0.28 9.91
C VAL A 34 0.81 -1.53 9.05
N VAL A 35 0.40 -1.34 7.80
CA VAL A 35 0.60 -2.34 6.74
C VAL A 35 1.91 -2.04 6.03
N GLU A 36 2.62 -3.09 5.68
CA GLU A 36 3.89 -3.02 5.00
C GLU A 36 3.79 -3.68 3.65
N PHE A 37 4.56 -3.18 2.69
CA PHE A 37 4.69 -3.84 1.41
C PHE A 37 6.12 -3.84 0.90
N TRP A 38 6.42 -4.83 0.07
CA TRP A 38 7.70 -4.99 -0.59
C TRP A 38 7.51 -4.78 -2.08
N ALA A 39 8.34 -3.92 -2.68
CA ALA A 39 8.27 -3.64 -4.10
C ALA A 39 9.62 -3.90 -4.78
N LEU A 40 9.54 -4.40 -6.02
CA LEU A 40 10.70 -4.60 -6.88
C LEU A 40 11.15 -3.25 -7.43
N ALA A 41 12.40 -2.86 -7.18
CA ALA A 41 13.01 -1.72 -7.85
C ALA A 41 13.26 -2.08 -9.32
N SER A 42 12.67 -1.31 -10.24
CA SER A 42 12.99 -1.39 -11.66
C SER A 42 14.06 -0.36 -12.05
N SER A 43 14.61 -0.50 -13.25
CA SER A 43 15.55 0.48 -13.82
C SER A 43 14.88 1.75 -14.34
N GLY A 44 13.55 1.82 -14.34
CA GLY A 44 12.81 3.03 -14.72
C GLY A 44 12.91 4.13 -13.64
N PRO A 45 12.60 5.39 -14.00
CA PRO A 45 12.53 6.46 -13.02
C PRO A 45 11.46 6.12 -11.96
N PRO A 46 11.72 6.39 -10.67
CA PRO A 46 10.71 6.19 -9.65
C PRO A 46 9.61 7.25 -9.81
N GLY A 47 8.39 6.89 -9.42
CA GLY A 47 7.22 7.75 -9.49
C GLY A 47 6.46 7.75 -8.17
N ILE A 48 5.88 8.90 -7.85
CA ILE A 48 5.02 9.05 -6.67
C ILE A 48 3.74 8.24 -6.91
N ARG A 49 3.47 7.31 -6.00
CA ARG A 49 2.26 6.49 -5.97
C ARG A 49 1.63 6.62 -4.59
N TYR A 50 0.30 6.64 -4.54
CA TYR A 50 -0.42 6.85 -3.29
C TYR A 50 -1.04 5.55 -2.83
N PHE A 51 -0.79 5.19 -1.56
CA PHE A 51 -1.28 3.97 -0.96
C PHE A 51 -2.13 4.25 0.27
N ARG A 52 -3.19 3.49 0.47
CA ARG A 52 -4.03 3.56 1.66
C ARG A 52 -4.40 2.15 2.11
N VAL A 53 -4.50 1.98 3.42
CA VAL A 53 -5.02 0.77 4.05
C VAL A 53 -6.51 0.91 4.27
N PHE A 54 -7.24 -0.14 3.94
CA PHE A 54 -8.67 -0.27 4.21
C PHE A 54 -8.95 -1.44 5.14
N GLY A 55 -9.80 -1.20 6.13
CA GLY A 55 -10.35 -2.25 6.99
C GLY A 55 -11.54 -2.97 6.39
N THR A 56 -11.88 -4.11 6.97
CA THR A 56 -13.11 -4.84 6.61
C THR A 56 -14.34 -3.94 6.76
N GLY A 57 -15.16 -3.85 5.70
CA GLY A 57 -16.40 -3.07 5.68
C GLY A 57 -16.25 -1.59 5.33
N GLN A 58 -15.03 -1.08 5.15
CA GLN A 58 -14.83 0.28 4.66
C GLN A 58 -15.20 0.41 3.17
N THR A 59 -15.71 1.58 2.78
CA THR A 59 -15.98 1.91 1.38
C THR A 59 -14.67 2.17 0.63
N ILE A 60 -14.47 1.45 -0.47
CA ILE A 60 -13.28 1.59 -1.32
C ILE A 60 -13.64 2.46 -2.54
N PRO A 61 -12.84 3.48 -2.88
CA PRO A 61 -13.04 4.26 -4.10
C PRO A 61 -12.96 3.38 -5.36
N GLY A 62 -13.84 3.63 -6.33
CA GLY A 62 -13.97 2.77 -7.52
C GLY A 62 -12.74 2.77 -8.44
N HIS A 63 -11.85 3.76 -8.31
CA HIS A 63 -10.59 3.87 -9.06
C HIS A 63 -9.37 3.31 -8.32
N ALA A 64 -9.53 2.85 -7.07
CA ALA A 64 -8.45 2.30 -6.29
C ALA A 64 -8.09 0.86 -6.75
N VAL A 65 -6.79 0.57 -6.83
CA VAL A 65 -6.26 -0.73 -7.27
C VAL A 65 -5.79 -1.54 -6.08
N TYR A 66 -6.29 -2.78 -5.95
CA TYR A 66 -5.93 -3.69 -4.86
C TYR A 66 -4.55 -4.33 -5.06
N HIS A 67 -3.75 -4.41 -3.99
CA HIS A 67 -2.42 -5.03 -3.99
C HIS A 67 -2.29 -6.27 -3.11
N GLY A 68 -3.06 -6.37 -2.03
CA GLY A 68 -2.94 -7.50 -1.13
C GLY A 68 -3.66 -7.31 0.20
N THR A 69 -3.72 -8.41 0.94
CA THR A 69 -4.27 -8.48 2.29
C THR A 69 -3.15 -8.81 3.25
N ALA A 70 -3.17 -8.20 4.42
CA ALA A 70 -2.37 -8.60 5.57
C ALA A 70 -3.26 -8.70 6.80
N ASP A 71 -2.91 -9.59 7.73
CA ASP A 71 -3.61 -9.76 8.98
C ASP A 71 -2.69 -9.54 10.18
N TYR A 72 -3.27 -9.09 11.29
CA TYR A 72 -2.59 -8.97 12.58
C TYR A 72 -3.57 -9.31 13.71
N GLY A 73 -3.46 -10.54 14.22
CA GLY A 73 -4.38 -11.07 15.23
C GLY A 73 -5.79 -11.22 14.65
N LEU A 74 -6.74 -10.38 15.10
CA LEU A 74 -8.12 -10.38 14.62
C LEU A 74 -8.39 -9.34 13.52
N PHE A 75 -7.41 -8.50 13.20
CA PHE A 75 -7.57 -7.42 12.24
C PHE A 75 -7.10 -7.85 10.86
N VAL A 76 -7.88 -7.52 9.83
CA VAL A 76 -7.57 -7.77 8.42
C VAL A 76 -7.54 -6.45 7.69
N TRP A 77 -6.42 -6.19 7.03
CA TRP A 77 -6.12 -4.96 6.33
C TRP A 77 -5.89 -5.22 4.84
N HIS A 78 -6.37 -4.30 4.00
CA HIS A 78 -6.25 -4.38 2.55
C HIS A 78 -5.49 -3.16 2.02
N LEU A 79 -4.41 -3.40 1.28
CA LEU A 79 -3.63 -2.33 0.67
C LEU A 79 -4.18 -1.99 -0.70
N PHE A 80 -4.49 -0.71 -0.89
CA PHE A 80 -4.92 -0.16 -2.17
C PHE A 80 -4.01 0.98 -2.61
N GLU A 81 -3.98 1.21 -3.93
CA GLU A 81 -3.27 2.29 -4.58
C GLU A 81 -4.20 3.18 -5.40
N THR A 82 -3.90 4.48 -5.50
CA THR A 82 -4.54 5.41 -6.43
C THR A 82 -3.54 6.32 -7.13
N ASN A 83 -3.91 6.82 -8.31
CA ASN A 83 -3.26 7.95 -8.98
C ASN A 83 -3.93 9.31 -8.69
N ASP A 84 -5.10 9.28 -8.06
CA ASP A 84 -5.87 10.48 -7.67
C ASP A 84 -6.25 10.38 -6.18
N PRO A 85 -5.43 10.95 -5.26
CA PRO A 85 -5.65 10.87 -3.82
C PRO A 85 -6.73 11.85 -3.31
N LYS A 86 -7.51 12.48 -4.20
CA LYS A 86 -8.44 13.57 -3.87
C LYS A 86 -9.70 13.18 -3.10
N ASP A 87 -9.88 11.91 -2.77
CA ASP A 87 -11.01 11.49 -1.94
C ASP A 87 -10.72 11.77 -0.46
N ASN A 88 -11.17 12.95 -0.02
CA ASN A 88 -11.55 13.25 1.37
C ASN A 88 -13.03 13.63 1.40
#